data_AF-A0A6F8SX99-F1
#
_entry.id   AF-A0A6F8SX99-F1
#
_cell.length_a   1.000
_cell.length_b   1.000
_cell.length_c   1.000
_cell.angle_alpha   90.00
_cell.angle_beta   90.00
_cell.angle_gamma   90.00
#
_symmetry.space_group_name_H-M   'P 1'
#
loop_
_entity.id
_entity.type
_entity.pdbx_description
1 polymer ?
#
loop_
_entity_poly.entity_id
_entity_poly.type
_entity_poly.pdbx_seq_one_letter_code
_entity_poly.pdbx_strand_id
1 'polypeptide(L)'
;MQVRVDDILLADSTNTLELREHGYPPRHYFPREDVRMDLLTVSETTTHCPFKGHAVYFSLGERRDIAWSYEEPIEEMEAIAGRVAFYQEVSE
;
A
#
# COMPACT_ATOMS: atom_id res chain seq x y z
N MET A 1 -4.15 -13.81 0.59
CA MET A 1 -3.35 -12.97 1.50
C MET A 1 -4.22 -11.80 1.93
N GLN A 2 -4.32 -11.56 3.23
CA GLN A 2 -5.28 -10.64 3.82
C GLN A 2 -4.61 -9.58 4.69
N VAL A 3 -5.16 -8.37 4.67
CA VAL A 3 -4.79 -7.29 5.60
C VAL A 3 -5.98 -6.94 6.46
N ARG A 4 -5.80 -7.00 7.78
CA ARG A 4 -6.78 -6.55 8.77
C ARG A 4 -6.20 -5.50 9.67
N VAL A 5 -6.98 -4.47 9.97
CA VAL A 5 -6.69 -3.44 10.96
C VAL A 5 -7.85 -3.40 11.94
N ASP A 6 -7.62 -3.64 13.23
CA ASP A 6 -8.69 -3.73 14.26
C ASP A 6 -9.85 -4.64 13.83
N ASP A 7 -9.54 -5.85 13.36
CA ASP A 7 -10.49 -6.83 12.83
C ASP A 7 -11.22 -6.44 11.54
N ILE A 8 -11.02 -5.22 11.01
CA ILE A 8 -11.57 -4.76 9.74
C ILE A 8 -10.71 -5.28 8.59
N LEU A 9 -11.31 -6.08 7.71
CA LEU A 9 -10.66 -6.55 6.47
C LEU A 9 -10.55 -5.38 5.48
N LEU A 10 -9.32 -4.95 5.21
CA LEU A 10 -9.02 -3.86 4.28
C LEU A 10 -8.59 -4.35 2.90
N ALA A 11 -7.94 -5.51 2.82
CA ALA A 11 -7.54 -6.11 1.56
C ALA A 11 -7.60 -7.63 1.63
N ASP A 12 -8.03 -8.26 0.54
CA ASP A 12 -7.97 -9.71 0.36
C ASP A 12 -7.66 -9.99 -1.11
N SER A 13 -6.48 -10.54 -1.37
CA SER A 13 -6.01 -10.77 -2.73
C SER A 13 -5.17 -12.03 -2.84
N THR A 14 -5.26 -12.66 -4.00
CA THR A 14 -4.35 -13.71 -4.47
C THR A 14 -3.34 -13.19 -5.50
N ASN A 15 -3.43 -11.91 -5.90
CA ASN A 15 -2.66 -11.28 -6.97
C ASN A 15 -1.77 -10.14 -6.45
N THR A 16 -1.04 -10.40 -5.37
CA THR A 16 -0.13 -9.41 -4.78
C THR A 16 1.26 -9.48 -5.39
N LEU A 17 1.94 -8.33 -5.43
CA LEU A 17 3.35 -8.25 -5.82
C LEU A 17 4.20 -7.99 -4.58
N GLU A 18 5.17 -8.86 -4.32
CA GLU A 18 6.14 -8.65 -3.25
C GLU A 18 7.33 -7.84 -3.78
N LEU A 19 7.57 -6.68 -3.19
CA LEU A 19 8.76 -5.88 -3.41
C LEU A 19 9.75 -6.10 -2.27
N ARG A 20 10.97 -6.48 -2.62
CA ARG A 20 12.08 -6.66 -1.67
C ARG A 20 13.12 -5.58 -1.88
N GLU A 21 13.46 -4.89 -0.80
CA GLU A 21 14.47 -3.83 -0.81
C GLU A 21 15.52 -4.09 0.25
N HIS A 22 16.79 -3.83 -0.09
CA HIS A 22 17.87 -3.98 0.86
C HIS A 22 17.66 -3.06 2.08
N GLY A 23 17.64 -3.66 3.27
CA GLY A 23 17.49 -2.94 4.53
C GLY A 23 16.04 -2.68 4.96
N TYR A 24 15.05 -3.15 4.20
CA TYR A 24 13.63 -3.05 4.55
C TYR A 24 12.95 -4.43 4.56
N PRO A 25 11.92 -4.63 5.39
CA PRO A 25 11.10 -5.82 5.29
C PRO A 25 10.39 -5.87 3.92
N PRO A 26 10.13 -7.07 3.37
CA PRO A 26 9.33 -7.21 2.15
C PRO A 26 8.00 -6.48 2.26
N ARG A 27 7.56 -5.85 1.17
CA ARG A 27 6.28 -5.14 1.08
C ARG A 27 5.43 -5.77 0.00
N HIS A 28 4.20 -6.11 0.36
CA HIS A 28 3.22 -6.60 -0.60
C HIS A 28 2.35 -5.46 -1.11
N TYR A 29 2.23 -5.39 -2.43
CA TYR A 29 1.44 -4.44 -3.19
C TYR A 29 0.20 -5.14 -3.75
N PHE A 30 -0.96 -4.78 -3.20
CA PHE A 30 -2.26 -5.28 -3.57
C PHE A 30 -2.82 -4.51 -4.77
N PRO A 31 -3.48 -5.19 -5.73
CA PRO A 31 -4.31 -4.51 -6.72
C PRO A 31 -5.31 -3.60 -6.01
N ARG A 32 -5.49 -2.36 -6.47
CA ARG A 32 -6.41 -1.40 -5.84
C ARG A 32 -7.84 -1.93 -5.76
N GLU A 33 -8.27 -2.72 -6.74
CA GLU A 33 -9.59 -3.34 -6.79
C GLU A 33 -9.85 -4.34 -5.66
N ASP A 34 -8.80 -4.96 -5.13
CA ASP A 34 -8.88 -5.91 -4.02
C ASP A 34 -8.79 -5.22 -2.64
N VAL A 35 -8.73 -3.88 -2.63
CA VAL A 35 -8.61 -3.06 -1.43
C VAL A 35 -9.91 -2.30 -1.21
N ARG A 36 -10.41 -2.31 0.03
CA ARG A 36 -11.59 -1.57 0.48
C ARG A 36 -11.29 -0.07 0.60
N MET A 37 -11.06 0.56 -0.55
CA MET A 37 -10.78 1.98 -0.67
C MET A 37 -11.90 2.88 -0.17
N ASP A 38 -13.13 2.37 -0.15
CA ASP A 38 -14.30 3.03 0.44
C ASP A 38 -14.19 3.24 1.96
N LEU A 39 -13.32 2.47 2.64
CA LEU A 39 -13.04 2.61 4.06
C LEU A 39 -11.84 3.52 4.35
N LEU A 40 -11.09 3.91 3.32
CA LEU A 40 -9.84 4.64 3.43
C LEU A 40 -10.00 6.09 2.97
N THR A 41 -9.32 7.00 3.66
CA THR A 41 -9.25 8.41 3.26
C THR A 41 -7.83 8.77 2.86
N VAL A 42 -7.69 9.56 1.80
CA VAL A 42 -6.39 10.13 1.41
C VAL A 42 -5.87 11.00 2.55
N SER A 43 -4.60 10.80 2.89
CA SER A 43 -3.89 11.61 3.88
C SER A 43 -3.26 12.83 3.21
N GLU A 44 -3.07 13.89 3.98
CA GLU A 44 -2.25 15.04 3.57
C GLU A 44 -0.75 14.68 3.50
N THR A 45 -0.36 13.56 4.12
CA THR A 45 1.01 13.07 4.05
C THR A 45 1.34 12.60 2.64
N THR A 46 2.41 13.14 2.07
CA THR A 46 3.04 12.63 0.85
C THR A 46 4.54 12.56 1.07
N THR A 47 5.19 11.58 0.45
CA THR A 47 6.65 11.47 0.46
C THR A 47 7.16 11.27 -0.96
N HIS A 48 8.41 11.65 -1.20
CA HIS A 48 9.07 11.42 -2.46
C HIS A 48 10.26 10.48 -2.25
N CYS A 49 10.24 9.35 -2.97
CA CYS A 49 11.34 8.40 -3.03
C CYS A 49 12.04 8.52 -4.39
N PRO A 50 13.37 8.78 -4.43
CA PRO A 50 14.08 8.93 -5.71
C PRO A 50 14.06 7.66 -6.58
N PHE A 51 13.75 6.50 -5.99
CA PHE A 51 13.71 5.21 -6.69
C PHE A 51 12.30 4.74 -7.03
N LYS A 52 11.26 5.46 -6.62
CA LYS A 52 9.85 5.02 -6.80
C LYS A 52 8.90 6.13 -7.17
N GLY A 53 9.26 7.40 -7.01
CA GLY A 53 8.38 8.54 -7.25
C GLY A 53 7.62 8.98 -6.00
N HIS A 54 6.42 9.51 -6.19
CA HIS A 54 5.60 10.08 -5.13
C HIS A 54 4.69 9.04 -4.49
N ALA A 55 4.77 8.92 -3.17
CA ALA A 55 3.85 8.09 -2.39
C ALA A 55 2.68 8.93 -1.88
N VAL A 56 1.47 8.44 -2.13
CA VAL A 56 0.22 8.92 -1.54
C VAL A 56 -0.14 7.99 -0.40
N TYR A 57 -0.48 8.57 0.77
CA TYR A 57 -0.82 7.80 1.96
C TYR A 57 -2.34 7.76 2.19
N PHE A 58 -2.79 6.70 2.84
CA PHE A 58 -4.18 6.45 3.20
C PHE A 58 -4.33 6.16 4.68
N SER A 59 -5.40 6.67 5.27
CA SER A 59 -5.74 6.54 6.68
C SER A 59 -7.07 5.80 6.86
N LEU A 60 -7.26 5.16 8.02
CA LEU A 60 -8.52 4.52 8.43
C LEU A 60 -9.03 5.20 9.70
N GLY A 61 -10.04 6.07 9.56
CA GLY A 61 -10.53 6.88 10.68
C GLY A 61 -9.39 7.70 11.31
N GLU A 62 -9.14 7.51 12.60
CA GLU A 62 -8.06 8.20 13.31
C GLU A 62 -6.67 7.56 13.10
N ARG A 63 -6.60 6.36 12.49
CA ARG A 63 -5.32 5.71 12.18
C ARG A 63 -4.72 6.30 10.94
N ARG A 64 -3.75 7.18 11.14
CA ARG A 64 -3.06 7.87 10.07
C ARG A 64 -2.08 6.98 9.32
N ASP A 65 -2.01 7.20 8.01
CA ASP A 65 -0.93 6.75 7.13
C ASP A 65 -0.66 5.23 7.21
N ILE A 66 -1.71 4.41 7.32
CA ILE A 66 -1.60 2.96 7.48
C ILE A 66 -1.25 2.22 6.17
N ALA A 67 -1.49 2.88 5.05
CA ALA A 67 -1.25 2.34 3.72
C ALA A 67 -0.70 3.44 2.80
N TRP A 68 -0.04 3.04 1.72
CA TRP A 68 0.44 3.95 0.70
C TRP A 68 0.33 3.34 -0.70
N SER A 69 0.39 4.19 -1.70
CA SER A 69 0.41 3.84 -3.12
C SER A 69 1.39 4.75 -3.85
N TYR A 70 2.08 4.20 -4.84
CA TYR A 70 2.77 4.99 -5.84
C TYR A 70 1.84 5.07 -7.06
N GLU A 71 1.08 6.16 -7.19
CA GLU A 71 0.09 6.30 -8.27
C GLU A 71 0.78 6.44 -9.64
N GLU A 72 1.88 7.18 -9.67
CA GLU A 72 2.71 7.43 -10.85
C GLU A 72 4.18 7.18 -10.49
N PRO A 73 4.61 5.90 -10.41
CA PRO A 73 5.99 5.59 -10.10
C PRO A 73 6.92 5.88 -11.29
N ILE A 74 8.24 5.80 -11.04
CA ILE A 74 9.22 5.82 -12.14
C ILE A 74 9.07 4.58 -13.03
N GLU A 75 9.57 4.65 -14.27
CA GLU A 75 9.44 3.61 -15.30
C GLU A 75 9.88 2.22 -14.80
N GLU A 76 10.98 2.15 -14.04
CA GLU A 76 11.51 0.90 -13.50
C GLU A 76 10.61 0.27 -12.42
N MET A 77 9.60 1.00 -11.92
CA MET A 77 8.69 0.60 -10.86
C MET A 77 7.21 0.59 -11.34
N GLU A 78 6.95 0.60 -12.64
CA GLU A 78 5.58 0.55 -13.20
C GLU A 78 4.73 -0.63 -12.71
N ALA A 79 5.36 -1.76 -12.37
CA ALA A 79 4.65 -2.94 -11.88
C ALA A 79 3.84 -2.68 -10.59
N ILE A 80 4.25 -1.70 -9.77
CA ILE A 80 3.54 -1.30 -8.55
C ILE A 80 2.64 -0.08 -8.72
N ALA A 81 2.50 0.46 -9.93
CA ALA A 81 1.68 1.64 -10.21
C ALA A 81 0.24 1.45 -9.74
N GLY A 82 -0.25 2.39 -8.93
CA GLY A 82 -1.60 2.41 -8.36
C GLY A 82 -1.91 1.26 -7.38
N ARG A 83 -0.94 0.38 -7.09
CA ARG A 83 -1.11 -0.70 -6.11
C ARG A 83 -0.89 -0.20 -4.69
N VAL A 84 -1.56 -0.84 -3.74
CA VAL A 84 -1.58 -0.40 -2.34
C VAL A 84 -0.74 -1.33 -1.48
N ALA A 85 0.15 -0.75 -0.69
CA ALA A 85 0.90 -1.46 0.34
C ALA A 85 0.47 -0.98 1.74
N PHE A 86 0.65 -1.84 2.74
CA PHE A 86 0.28 -1.59 4.13
C PHE A 86 1.50 -1.71 5.05
N TYR A 87 1.52 -0.94 6.13
CA TYR A 87 2.57 -1.08 7.15
C TYR A 87 2.37 -2.31 8.04
N GLN A 88 1.11 -2.65 8.30
CA GLN A 88 0.74 -3.75 9.20
C GLN A 88 1.09 -5.10 8.62
N GLU A 89 1.26 -6.06 9.54
CA GLU A 89 1.56 -7.44 9.20
C GLU A 89 0.43 -8.02 8.37
N VAL A 90 0.80 -8.57 7.23
CA VAL A 90 -0.12 -9.19 6.30
C VAL A 90 -0.21 -10.66 6.72
N SER A 91 -1.40 -11.15 7.03
CA SER A 91 -1.60 -12.57 7.32
C SER A 91 -1.87 -13.34 6.03
N GLU A 92 -1.18 -14.47 5.84
CA GLU A 92 -1.39 -15.39 4.71
C GLU A 92 -2.77 -16.07 4.76
#